data_AF-A0A1V4TCU3-F1
#
_entry.id   AF-A0A1V4TCU3-F1
#
_cell.length_a   1.000
_cell.length_b   1.000
_cell.length_c   1.000
_cell.angle_alpha   90.00
_cell.angle_beta   90.00
_cell.angle_gamma   90.00
#
_symmetry.space_group_name_H-M   'P 1'
#
loop_
_entity.id
_entity.type
_entity.pdbx_description
1 polymer ?
#
loop_
_entity_poly.entity_id
_entity_poly.type
_entity_poly.pdbx_seq_one_letter_code
_entity_poly.pdbx_strand_id
1 'polypeptide(L)'
;MVIAKPEWFKKKNDFYSFEMTWQGTLYLIATVSLIFIGMMLPQNIIISIAITGLFLFLFFDMLYAYLQAMDEREKSHYSVAMRNTAWGMIITIIIFSIILSSFNGIEDNLGILIIVTAFVGAIINFSTRYKLEKES
;
A
#
# COMPACT_ATOMS: atom_id res chain seq x y z
N MET A 1 -0.03 -11.81 16.83
CA MET A 1 1.42 -11.96 17.06
C MET A 1 2.10 -11.18 15.96
N VAL A 2 2.93 -10.21 16.29
CA VAL A 2 3.57 -9.34 15.28
C VAL A 2 5.03 -9.76 15.14
N ILE A 3 5.49 -10.06 13.93
CA ILE A 3 6.89 -10.44 13.67
C ILE A 3 7.74 -9.18 13.46
N ALA A 4 7.20 -8.24 12.69
CA ALA A 4 7.77 -6.94 12.43
C ALA A 4 7.86 -6.10 13.71
N LYS A 5 9.02 -5.51 14.00
CA LYS A 5 9.18 -4.61 15.15
C LYS A 5 8.92 -3.15 14.75
N PRO A 6 8.19 -2.36 15.55
CA PRO A 6 7.93 -0.95 15.24
C PRO A 6 9.20 -0.11 15.06
N GLU A 7 10.23 -0.42 15.84
CA GLU A 7 11.54 0.24 15.77
C GLU A 7 12.17 0.20 14.36
N TRP A 8 11.81 -0.79 13.55
CA TRP A 8 12.37 -0.93 12.21
C TRP A 8 11.84 0.09 11.21
N PHE A 9 10.69 0.71 11.50
CA PHE A 9 9.92 1.55 10.58
C PHE A 9 9.72 2.98 11.11
N LYS A 10 10.51 3.41 12.10
CA LYS A 10 10.35 4.72 12.74
C LYS A 10 10.81 5.84 11.80
N LYS A 11 9.92 6.80 11.55
CA LYS A 11 10.20 8.01 10.76
C LYS A 11 11.13 8.96 11.54
N LYS A 12 12.02 9.67 10.83
CA LYS A 12 12.74 10.84 11.38
C LYS A 12 11.88 12.10 11.16
N ASN A 13 12.19 13.19 11.86
CA ASN A 13 11.40 14.43 11.88
C ASN A 13 11.15 15.12 10.53
N ASP A 14 11.68 14.62 9.41
CA ASP A 14 11.42 15.17 8.08
C ASP A 14 10.24 14.49 7.40
N PHE A 15 9.33 15.29 6.85
CA PHE A 15 8.15 14.82 6.10
C PHE A 15 8.49 13.79 5.02
N TYR A 16 9.61 14.00 4.34
CA TYR A 16 10.10 13.21 3.21
C TYR A 16 10.96 12.01 3.62
N SER A 17 11.35 11.90 4.90
CA SER A 17 12.26 10.83 5.35
C SER A 17 11.46 9.57 5.68
N PHE A 18 11.51 8.58 4.79
CA PHE A 18 11.12 7.21 5.10
C PHE A 18 12.40 6.43 5.43
N GLU A 19 12.98 6.69 6.61
CA GLU A 19 14.13 5.91 7.07
C GLU A 19 13.63 4.57 7.61
N MET A 20 13.95 3.49 6.89
CA MET A 20 13.73 2.13 7.35
C MET A 20 15.08 1.52 7.74
N THR A 21 15.13 0.86 8.89
CA THR A 21 16.34 0.14 9.31
C THR A 21 16.67 -0.99 8.33
N TRP A 22 17.93 -1.44 8.31
CA TRP A 22 18.32 -2.59 7.49
C TRP A 22 17.45 -3.85 7.73
N GLN A 23 17.01 -4.07 8.98
CA GLN A 23 16.10 -5.18 9.31
C GLN A 23 14.72 -4.99 8.68
N GLY A 24 14.15 -3.77 8.74
CA GLY A 24 12.90 -3.44 8.07
C GLY A 24 13.00 -3.58 6.55
N THR A 25 14.14 -3.18 5.96
CA THR A 25 14.42 -3.35 4.53
C THR A 25 14.46 -4.81 4.12
N LEU A 26 15.18 -5.66 4.85
CA LEU A 26 15.19 -7.09 4.58
C LEU A 26 13.79 -7.70 4.73
N TYR A 27 13.02 -7.27 5.72
CA TYR A 27 11.66 -7.74 5.94
C TYR A 27 10.73 -7.37 4.76
N LEU A 28 10.80 -6.13 4.29
CA LEU A 28 10.05 -5.67 3.12
C LEU A 28 10.45 -6.43 1.86
N ILE A 29 11.76 -6.60 1.63
CA ILE A 29 12.27 -7.37 0.48
C ILE A 29 11.74 -8.80 0.53
N ALA A 30 11.83 -9.47 1.69
CA ALA A 30 11.31 -10.83 1.85
C ALA A 30 9.81 -10.91 1.58
N THR A 31 9.04 -9.94 2.08
CA THR A 31 7.59 -9.84 1.86
C THR A 31 7.26 -9.67 0.38
N VAL A 32 7.89 -8.72 -0.31
CA VAL A 32 7.65 -8.47 -1.74
C VAL A 32 8.15 -9.63 -2.61
N SER A 33 9.23 -10.30 -2.20
CA SER A 33 9.78 -11.47 -2.91
C SER A 33 8.77 -12.62 -3.03
N LEU A 34 7.81 -12.74 -2.11
CA LEU A 34 6.75 -13.74 -2.20
C LEU A 34 5.87 -13.59 -3.43
N ILE A 35 5.68 -12.36 -3.94
CA ILE A 35 4.94 -12.13 -5.18
C ILE A 35 5.67 -12.81 -6.35
N PHE A 36 6.98 -12.58 -6.46
CA PHE A 36 7.80 -13.16 -7.52
C PHE A 36 7.89 -14.69 -7.41
N ILE A 37 8.07 -15.21 -6.19
CA ILE A 37 8.06 -16.66 -5.94
C ILE A 37 6.71 -17.27 -6.35
N GLY A 38 5.59 -16.62 -6.01
CA GLY A 38 4.26 -17.06 -6.42
C GLY A 38 4.04 -17.07 -7.92
N MET A 39 4.67 -16.16 -8.67
CA MET A 39 4.61 -16.13 -10.12
C MET A 39 5.43 -17.25 -10.78
N MET A 40 6.53 -17.68 -10.14
CA MET A 40 7.39 -18.74 -10.68
C MET A 40 6.89 -20.16 -10.39
N LEU A 41 6.00 -20.32 -9.41
CA LEU A 41 5.44 -21.60 -9.03
C LEU A 41 4.27 -22.02 -9.93
N PRO A 42 3.97 -23.33 -10.02
CA PRO A 42 2.78 -23.82 -10.72
C PRO A 42 1.52 -23.16 -10.17
N GLN A 43 0.65 -22.68 -11.06
CA GLN A 43 -0.60 -22.00 -10.72
C GLN A 43 -1.65 -23.02 -10.25
N ASN A 44 -1.45 -23.54 -9.05
CA ASN A 44 -2.38 -24.39 -8.32
C ASN A 44 -3.13 -23.53 -7.30
N ILE A 45 -4.46 -23.67 -7.24
CA ILE A 45 -5.31 -22.89 -6.32
C ILE A 45 -4.84 -22.94 -4.86
N ILE A 46 -4.38 -24.10 -4.38
CA ILE A 46 -3.88 -24.26 -3.01
C ILE A 46 -2.59 -23.46 -2.82
N ILE A 47 -1.67 -23.52 -3.78
CA ILE A 47 -0.40 -22.78 -3.75
C ILE A 47 -0.66 -21.27 -3.84
N SER A 48 -1.54 -20.84 -4.75
CA SER A 48 -1.92 -19.44 -4.92
C SER A 48 -2.55 -18.86 -3.66
N ILE A 49 -3.47 -19.59 -3.02
CA ILE A 49 -4.08 -19.18 -1.75
C ILE A 49 -3.03 -19.13 -0.64
N ALA A 50 -2.17 -20.14 -0.52
CA ALA A 50 -1.15 -20.18 0.52
C ALA A 50 -0.15 -19.02 0.39
N ILE A 51 0.35 -18.76 -0.81
CA ILE A 51 1.32 -17.67 -1.05
C ILE A 51 0.67 -16.31 -0.87
N THR A 52 -0.55 -16.12 -1.40
CA THR A 52 -1.29 -14.86 -1.23
C THR A 52 -1.61 -14.62 0.25
N GLY A 53 -2.04 -15.65 0.98
CA GLY A 53 -2.31 -15.57 2.41
C GLY A 53 -1.06 -15.22 3.21
N LEU A 54 0.08 -15.85 2.90
CA LEU A 54 1.36 -15.55 3.54
C LEU A 54 1.83 -14.12 3.22
N PHE A 55 1.73 -13.69 1.96
CA PHE A 55 2.05 -12.33 1.54
C PHE A 55 1.21 -11.31 2.31
N LEU A 56 -0.11 -11.49 2.32
CA LEU A 56 -1.02 -10.58 3.03
C LEU A 56 -0.72 -10.56 4.53
N PHE A 57 -0.46 -11.72 5.14
CA PHE A 57 -0.08 -11.81 6.54
C PHE A 57 1.16 -10.97 6.84
N LEU A 58 2.27 -11.15 6.11
CA LEU A 58 3.51 -10.38 6.33
C LEU A 58 3.34 -8.90 6.00
N PHE A 59 2.55 -8.58 4.97
CA PHE A 59 2.25 -7.20 4.59
C PHE A 59 1.44 -6.46 5.66
N PHE A 60 0.39 -7.08 6.20
CA PHE A 60 -0.39 -6.50 7.29
C PHE A 60 0.40 -6.43 8.60
N ASP A 61 1.26 -7.42 8.85
CA ASP A 61 2.18 -7.41 9.98
C ASP A 61 3.13 -6.20 9.94
N MET A 62 3.73 -5.93 8.78
CA MET A 62 4.54 -4.74 8.53
C MET A 62 3.74 -3.45 8.73
N LEU A 63 2.54 -3.36 8.14
CA LEU A 63 1.67 -2.18 8.28
C LEU A 63 1.32 -1.91 9.75
N TYR A 64 1.02 -2.96 10.51
CA TYR A 64 0.71 -2.84 11.93
C TYR A 64 1.92 -2.33 12.74
N ALA A 65 3.11 -2.88 12.50
CA ALA A 65 4.34 -2.41 13.14
C ALA A 65 4.65 -0.95 12.78
N TYR A 66 4.47 -0.55 11.52
CA TYR A 66 4.63 0.84 11.07
C TYR A 66 3.64 1.78 11.76
N LEU A 67 2.36 1.40 11.88
CA LEU A 67 1.36 2.18 12.61
C LEU A 67 1.70 2.33 14.09
N GLN A 68 2.25 1.30 14.73
CA GLN A 68 2.68 1.39 16.12
C GLN A 68 3.86 2.35 16.31
N ALA A 69 4.73 2.47 15.30
CA ALA A 69 5.90 3.35 15.35
C ALA A 69 5.56 4.85 15.28
N MET A 70 4.34 5.20 14.84
CA MET A 70 3.86 6.56 14.71
C MET A 70 3.44 7.17 16.05
N ASP A 71 3.68 8.48 16.18
CA ASP A 71 3.13 9.31 17.25
C ASP A 71 1.61 9.53 17.07
N GLU A 72 0.90 9.96 18.12
CA GLU A 72 -0.56 10.13 18.06
C GLU A 72 -1.01 11.16 17.01
N ARG A 73 -0.26 12.26 16.86
CA ARG A 73 -0.51 13.27 15.81
C ARG A 73 -0.38 12.66 14.41
N GLU A 74 0.68 11.89 14.18
CA GLU A 74 0.92 11.22 12.90
C GLU A 74 -0.15 10.18 12.59
N LYS A 75 -0.59 9.40 13.59
CA LYS A 75 -1.70 8.45 13.46
C LYS A 75 -2.99 9.13 13.03
N SER A 76 -3.30 10.28 13.63
CA SER A 76 -4.47 11.08 13.25
C SER A 76 -4.39 11.53 11.79
N HIS A 77 -3.28 12.14 11.38
CA HIS A 77 -3.09 12.58 10.00
C HIS A 77 -3.13 11.42 9.00
N TYR A 78 -2.49 10.31 9.34
CA TYR A 78 -2.47 9.10 8.53
C TYR A 78 -3.88 8.52 8.35
N SER A 79 -4.70 8.48 9.41
CA SER A 79 -6.07 7.97 9.32
C SER A 79 -6.95 8.79 8.37
N VAL A 80 -6.82 10.13 8.42
CA VAL A 80 -7.54 11.05 7.53
C VAL A 80 -7.06 10.89 6.09
N ALA A 81 -5.74 10.84 5.89
CA ALA A 81 -5.15 10.64 4.58
C ALA A 81 -5.55 9.29 3.97
N MET A 82 -5.57 8.21 4.76
CA MET A 82 -5.95 6.88 4.31
C MET A 82 -7.44 6.80 3.93
N ARG A 83 -8.32 7.46 4.68
CA ARG A 83 -9.73 7.59 4.32
C ARG A 83 -9.91 8.31 2.99
N ASN A 84 -9.23 9.45 2.80
CA ASN A 84 -9.31 10.21 1.55
C ASN A 84 -8.73 9.41 0.37
N THR A 85 -7.64 8.69 0.61
CA THR A 85 -7.01 7.77 -0.36
C THR A 85 -8.00 6.71 -0.81
N ALA A 86 -8.67 6.03 0.13
CA ALA A 86 -9.66 5.01 -0.17
C ALA A 86 -10.82 5.56 -1.02
N TRP A 87 -11.39 6.71 -0.64
CA TRP A 87 -12.43 7.37 -1.44
C TRP A 87 -11.93 7.73 -2.85
N GLY A 88 -10.74 8.30 -2.96
CA GLY A 88 -10.13 8.63 -4.24
C GLY A 88 -9.92 7.41 -5.14
N MET A 89 -9.42 6.31 -4.58
CA MET A 89 -9.24 5.05 -5.32
C MET A 89 -10.58 4.46 -5.77
N ILE A 90 -11.62 4.44 -4.92
CA ILE A 90 -12.96 3.96 -5.28
C ILE A 90 -13.54 4.78 -6.43
N ILE A 91 -13.49 6.12 -6.33
CA ILE A 91 -13.98 7.02 -7.38
C ILE A 91 -13.21 6.80 -8.69
N THR A 92 -11.89 6.65 -8.61
CA THR A 92 -11.03 6.41 -9.78
C THR A 92 -11.41 5.10 -10.47
N ILE A 93 -11.57 4.01 -9.70
CA ILE A 93 -11.99 2.72 -10.25
C ILE A 93 -13.33 2.84 -10.96
N ILE A 94 -14.32 3.48 -10.33
CA ILE A 94 -15.66 3.62 -10.91
C ILE A 94 -15.61 4.40 -12.23
N ILE A 95 -14.99 5.59 -12.22
CA ILE A 95 -14.91 6.45 -13.41
C ILE A 95 -14.15 5.75 -14.54
N PHE A 96 -13.00 5.16 -14.23
CA PHE A 96 -12.15 4.55 -15.23
C PHE A 96 -12.77 3.28 -15.82
N SER A 97 -13.48 2.49 -15.01
CA SER A 97 -14.27 1.35 -15.48
C SER A 97 -15.43 1.78 -16.40
N ILE A 98 -16.13 2.88 -16.08
CA ILE A 98 -17.18 3.43 -16.97
C ILE A 98 -16.58 3.84 -18.32
N ILE A 99 -15.44 4.55 -18.30
CA ILE A 99 -14.72 4.97 -19.50
C ILE A 99 -14.34 3.75 -20.35
N LEU A 100 -13.65 2.77 -19.77
CA LEU A 100 -13.26 1.53 -20.46
C LEU A 100 -14.47 0.83 -21.10
N SER A 101 -15.58 0.72 -20.36
CA SER A 101 -16.79 0.08 -20.87
C SER A 101 -17.50 0.87 -22.00
N SER A 102 -17.25 2.17 -22.12
CA SER A 102 -17.91 3.05 -23.10
C SER A 102 -17.18 3.05 -24.46
N PHE A 103 -15.91 2.67 -24.50
CA PHE A 103 -15.11 2.62 -25.73
C PHE A 103 -15.02 1.17 -26.23
N ASN A 104 -15.91 0.80 -27.15
CA ASN A 104 -15.86 -0.49 -27.84
C ASN A 104 -14.50 -0.68 -28.52
N GLY A 105 -13.73 -1.67 -28.08
CA GLY A 105 -12.44 -2.05 -28.67
C GLY A 105 -11.21 -1.78 -27.80
N ILE A 106 -11.37 -1.19 -26.61
CA ILE A 106 -10.31 -1.23 -25.60
C ILE A 106 -10.47 -2.56 -24.86
N GLU A 107 -9.54 -3.49 -25.05
CA GLU A 107 -9.46 -4.67 -24.18
C GLU A 107 -9.38 -4.22 -22.72
N ASP A 108 -10.12 -4.88 -21.84
CA ASP A 108 -10.11 -4.59 -20.39
C ASP A 108 -8.69 -4.78 -19.81
N ASN A 109 -7.88 -3.73 -19.90
CA ASN A 109 -6.52 -3.75 -19.39
C ASN A 109 -6.57 -3.41 -17.89
N LEU A 110 -6.91 -4.42 -17.10
CA LEU A 110 -6.91 -4.37 -15.64
C LEU A 110 -5.58 -3.85 -15.07
N GLY A 111 -4.46 -4.08 -15.77
CA GLY A 111 -3.16 -3.55 -15.39
C GLY A 111 -3.14 -2.01 -15.37
N ILE A 112 -3.65 -1.37 -16.41
CA ILE A 112 -3.74 0.10 -16.48
C ILE A 112 -4.68 0.63 -15.39
N LEU A 113 -5.83 -0.01 -15.18
CA LEU A 113 -6.78 0.37 -14.13
C LEU A 113 -6.12 0.33 -12.74
N ILE A 114 -5.39 -0.74 -12.43
CA ILE A 114 -4.69 -0.91 -11.15
C ILE A 114 -3.60 0.17 -10.98
N ILE A 115 -2.78 0.41 -12.01
CA ILE A 115 -1.69 1.39 -11.95
C ILE A 115 -2.24 2.81 -11.75
N VAL A 116 -3.24 3.21 -12.55
CA VAL A 116 -3.85 4.54 -12.45
C VAL A 116 -4.49 4.73 -11.07
N THR A 117 -5.21 3.72 -10.58
CA THR A 117 -5.84 3.77 -9.26
C THR A 117 -4.80 3.90 -8.14
N ALA A 118 -3.73 3.09 -8.18
CA ALA A 118 -2.66 3.16 -7.20
C ALA A 118 -1.95 4.52 -7.22
N PHE A 119 -1.73 5.08 -8.41
CA PHE A 119 -1.09 6.38 -8.58
C PHE A 119 -1.93 7.53 -8.03
N VAL A 120 -3.24 7.57 -8.33
CA VAL A 120 -4.16 8.56 -7.76
C VAL A 120 -4.22 8.43 -6.23
N GLY A 121 -4.29 7.20 -5.73
CA GLY A 121 -4.25 6.93 -4.29
C GLY A 121 -2.99 7.50 -3.63
N ALA A 122 -1.81 7.26 -4.22
CA ALA A 122 -0.53 7.77 -3.72
C ALA A 122 -0.50 9.31 -3.69
N ILE A 123 -1.00 9.98 -4.74
CA ILE A 123 -1.07 11.45 -4.80
C ILE A 123 -1.97 11.99 -3.69
N ILE A 124 -3.15 11.42 -3.50
CA ILE A 124 -4.11 11.87 -2.49
C ILE A 124 -3.54 11.68 -1.08
N ASN A 125 -2.93 10.52 -0.82
CA ASN A 125 -2.30 10.23 0.46
C ASN A 125 -1.22 11.26 0.78
N PHE A 126 -0.30 11.46 -0.17
CA PHE A 126 0.82 12.37 -0.03
C PHE A 126 0.36 13.82 0.15
N SER A 127 -0.55 14.29 -0.70
CA SER A 127 -1.07 15.66 -0.66
C SER A 127 -1.85 15.94 0.63
N THR A 128 -2.66 14.98 1.09
CA THR A 128 -3.42 15.13 2.34
C THR A 128 -2.48 15.20 3.55
N ARG A 129 -1.48 14.32 3.62
CA ARG A 129 -0.50 14.33 4.72
C ARG A 129 0.33 15.61 4.72
N TYR A 130 0.77 16.07 3.56
CA TYR A 130 1.53 17.31 3.42
C TYR A 130 0.75 18.52 3.92
N LYS A 131 -0.53 18.62 3.52
CA LYS A 131 -1.41 19.69 3.98
C LYS A 131 -1.58 19.68 5.49
N LEU A 132 -1.89 18.51 6.07
CA LEU A 132 -2.12 18.38 7.51
C LEU A 132 -0.86 18.67 8.33
N GLU A 133 0.31 18.26 7.87
CA GLU A 133 1.58 18.61 8.53
C GLU A 133 1.88 20.11 8.50
N LYS A 134 1.51 20.83 7.43
CA LYS A 134 1.70 22.29 7.34
C LYS A 134 0.72 23.09 8.21
N GLU A 135 -0.48 22.56 8.44
CA GLU A 135 -1.57 23.24 9.16
C GLU A 135 -1.52 23.06 10.68
N SER A 136 -0.60 22.25 11.22
CA SER A 136 -0.52 21.91 12.66
C SER A 136 0.85 22.14 13.26
#